data_AF-A0A965NA12-F1
#
_entry.id   AF-A0A965NA12-F1
#
_cell.length_a   1.000
_cell.length_b   1.000
_cell.length_c   1.000
_cell.angle_alpha   90.00
_cell.angle_beta   90.00
_cell.angle_gamma   90.00
#
_symmetry.space_group_name_H-M   'P 1'
#
loop_
_entity.id
_entity.type
_entity.pdbx_description
1 polymer ?
#
loop_
_entity_poly.entity_id
_entity_poly.type
_entity_poly.pdbx_seq_one_letter_code
_entity_poly.pdbx_strand_id
1 'polypeptide(L)'
;MEFTDWIESYGAGAVLAVSGALVGAFFGFMAQRSKFCLRAAVIEFWHGHFGEKLTVWLLAFSTAVIAIQVMILAGALDVSGSRQMANRGSLSGALVGGLLFGGGMIMTRGCASRLLVLSANGNLRALLCGLIFAVTAQSALSGALAPLRLHVASWWTVEAGRSRDL
;
A
#
# COMPACT_ATOMS: atom_id res chain seq x y z
N MET A 1 29.16 0.17 -7.63
CA MET A 1 28.71 -0.80 -8.64
C MET A 1 27.32 -0.38 -9.01
N GLU A 2 27.20 0.26 -10.15
CA GLU A 2 26.03 1.05 -10.54
C GLU A 2 24.87 0.09 -10.82
N PHE A 3 23.67 0.38 -10.27
CA PHE A 3 22.43 -0.28 -10.72
C PHE A 3 22.26 -0.17 -12.25
N THR A 4 22.84 0.86 -12.83
CA THR A 4 22.94 1.16 -14.26
C THR A 4 23.63 0.01 -15.02
N ASP A 5 24.74 -0.55 -14.52
CA ASP A 5 25.46 -1.66 -15.19
C ASP A 5 24.60 -2.94 -15.30
N TRP A 6 23.79 -3.22 -14.26
CA TRP A 6 22.87 -4.36 -14.23
C TRP A 6 21.68 -4.19 -15.17
N ILE A 7 21.16 -2.98 -15.29
CA ILE A 7 20.04 -2.65 -16.19
C ILE A 7 20.48 -2.77 -17.65
N GLU A 8 21.72 -2.37 -17.94
CA GLU A 8 22.29 -2.39 -19.28
C GLU A 8 22.66 -3.82 -19.74
N SER A 9 23.08 -4.69 -18.82
CA SER A 9 23.45 -6.08 -19.13
C SER A 9 22.27 -7.06 -19.20
N TYR A 10 21.23 -6.88 -18.36
CA TYR A 10 20.10 -7.81 -18.27
C TYR A 10 18.78 -7.26 -18.84
N GLY A 11 18.74 -5.98 -19.20
CA GLY A 11 17.54 -5.28 -19.62
C GLY A 11 16.63 -4.91 -18.45
N ALA A 12 16.11 -3.68 -18.47
CA ALA A 12 15.28 -3.13 -17.38
C ALA A 12 14.10 -4.03 -16.97
N GLY A 13 13.45 -4.69 -17.95
CA GLY A 13 12.29 -5.55 -17.69
C GLY A 13 12.61 -6.78 -16.84
N ALA A 14 13.73 -7.46 -17.09
CA ALA A 14 14.11 -8.66 -16.35
C ALA A 14 14.54 -8.32 -14.92
N VAL A 15 15.30 -7.24 -14.75
CA VAL A 15 15.73 -6.75 -13.43
C VAL A 15 14.52 -6.36 -12.57
N LEU A 16 13.54 -5.65 -13.15
CA LEU A 16 12.29 -5.30 -12.47
C LEU A 16 11.44 -6.53 -12.12
N ALA A 17 11.35 -7.52 -13.02
CA ALA A 17 10.60 -8.75 -12.77
C ALA A 17 11.22 -9.58 -11.63
N VAL A 18 12.54 -9.78 -11.65
CA VAL A 18 13.25 -10.56 -10.64
C VAL A 18 13.24 -9.85 -9.28
N SER A 19 13.53 -8.55 -9.25
CA SER A 19 13.46 -7.77 -8.00
C SER A 19 12.05 -7.75 -7.42
N GLY A 20 11.02 -7.57 -8.26
CA GLY A 20 9.62 -7.65 -7.85
C GLY A 20 9.23 -9.04 -7.32
N ALA A 21 9.70 -10.11 -7.97
CA ALA A 21 9.46 -11.48 -7.53
C ALA A 21 10.12 -11.77 -6.17
N LEU A 22 11.38 -11.34 -5.97
CA LEU A 22 12.10 -11.51 -4.71
C LEU A 22 11.41 -10.77 -3.56
N VAL A 23 11.06 -9.50 -3.78
CA VAL A 23 10.36 -8.68 -2.77
C VAL A 23 8.96 -9.25 -2.49
N GLY A 24 8.23 -9.66 -3.53
CA GLY A 24 6.90 -10.27 -3.40
C GLY A 24 6.92 -11.61 -2.65
N ALA A 25 7.91 -12.47 -2.93
CA ALA A 25 8.09 -13.73 -2.23
C ALA A 25 8.43 -13.51 -0.74
N PHE A 26 9.34 -12.58 -0.45
CA PHE A 26 9.70 -12.21 0.91
C PHE A 26 8.50 -11.63 1.68
N PHE A 27 7.78 -10.68 1.06
CA PHE A 27 6.56 -10.11 1.62
C PHE A 27 5.49 -11.18 1.86
N GLY A 28 5.25 -12.07 0.91
CA GLY A 28 4.26 -13.14 1.01
C GLY A 28 4.55 -14.10 2.15
N PHE A 29 5.81 -14.54 2.28
CA PHE A 29 6.26 -15.42 3.37
C PHE A 29 6.09 -14.74 4.74
N MET A 30 6.52 -13.48 4.86
CA MET A 30 6.38 -12.70 6.10
C MET A 30 4.92 -12.40 6.44
N ALA A 31 4.09 -12.09 5.45
CA ALA A 31 2.66 -11.82 5.62
C ALA A 31 1.87 -13.07 6.05
N GLN A 32 2.23 -14.25 5.52
CA GLN A 32 1.66 -15.52 5.97
C GLN A 32 1.99 -15.81 7.43
N ARG A 33 3.26 -15.64 7.83
CA ARG A 33 3.72 -15.92 9.20
C ARG A 33 3.16 -14.93 10.22
N SER A 34 3.16 -13.64 9.91
CA SER A 34 2.74 -12.57 10.82
C SER A 34 1.23 -12.40 10.94
N LYS A 35 0.43 -13.04 10.05
CA LYS A 35 -1.03 -12.87 9.96
C LYS A 35 -1.47 -11.39 9.93
N PHE A 36 -0.61 -10.53 9.37
CA PHE A 36 -0.77 -9.08 9.33
C PHE A 36 -2.15 -8.68 8.79
N CYS A 37 -2.93 -7.97 9.59
CA CYS A 37 -4.27 -7.53 9.20
C CYS A 37 -4.60 -6.17 9.83
N LEU A 38 -4.49 -5.11 9.02
CA LEU A 38 -4.84 -3.74 9.41
C LEU A 38 -6.24 -3.67 10.02
N ARG A 39 -7.23 -4.30 9.38
CA ARG A 39 -8.62 -4.35 9.86
C ARG A 39 -8.71 -4.89 11.29
N ALA A 40 -7.98 -5.96 11.60
CA ALA A 40 -8.04 -6.56 12.93
C ALA A 40 -7.38 -5.66 13.98
N ALA A 41 -6.25 -5.02 13.65
CA ALA A 41 -5.59 -4.05 14.51
C ALA A 41 -6.51 -2.85 14.84
N VAL A 42 -7.21 -2.30 13.83
CA VAL A 42 -8.14 -1.16 14.04
C VAL A 42 -9.33 -1.57 14.92
N ILE A 43 -9.90 -2.75 14.72
CA ILE A 43 -11.02 -3.24 15.55
C ILE A 43 -10.54 -3.48 16.99
N GLU A 44 -9.36 -4.06 17.16
CA GLU A 44 -8.76 -4.33 18.46
C GLU A 44 -8.47 -3.04 19.24
N PHE A 45 -7.90 -2.04 18.57
CA PHE A 45 -7.72 -0.69 19.11
C PHE A 45 -9.03 -0.06 19.55
N TRP A 46 -10.07 -0.13 18.70
CA TRP A 46 -11.38 0.47 19.00
C TRP A 46 -12.07 -0.17 20.20
N HIS A 47 -11.88 -1.48 20.41
CA HIS A 47 -12.41 -2.17 21.58
C HIS A 47 -11.53 -2.02 22.85
N GLY A 48 -10.43 -1.27 22.78
CA GLY A 48 -9.53 -1.06 23.92
C GLY A 48 -8.73 -2.30 24.34
N HIS A 49 -8.71 -3.35 23.52
CA HIS A 49 -7.91 -4.54 23.77
C HIS A 49 -6.56 -4.38 23.08
N PHE A 50 -5.46 -4.54 23.81
CA PHE A 50 -4.12 -4.61 23.23
C PHE A 50 -3.75 -6.08 23.05
N GLY A 51 -4.07 -6.67 21.91
CA GLY A 51 -3.63 -8.02 21.58
C GLY A 51 -2.47 -8.07 20.61
N GLU A 52 -2.19 -9.29 20.18
CA GLU A 52 -1.01 -9.64 19.38
C GLU A 52 -1.03 -8.94 18.01
N LYS A 53 -2.20 -8.78 17.39
CA LYS A 53 -2.30 -8.27 16.01
C LYS A 53 -2.03 -6.77 15.94
N LEU A 54 -2.53 -6.00 16.91
CA LEU A 54 -2.21 -4.59 17.05
C LEU A 54 -0.71 -4.36 17.32
N THR A 55 -0.11 -5.18 18.19
CA THR A 55 1.32 -5.08 18.52
C THR A 55 2.19 -5.37 17.30
N VAL A 56 1.91 -6.45 16.56
CA VAL A 56 2.62 -6.80 15.32
C VAL A 56 2.46 -5.70 14.27
N TRP A 57 1.26 -5.11 14.15
CA TRP A 57 1.02 -4.01 13.22
C TRP A 57 1.83 -2.76 13.56
N LEU A 58 1.81 -2.33 14.83
CA LEU A 58 2.57 -1.16 15.29
C LEU A 58 4.08 -1.35 15.14
N LEU A 59 4.59 -2.53 15.46
CA LEU A 59 6.02 -2.85 15.33
C LEU A 59 6.44 -2.83 13.85
N ALA A 60 5.65 -3.44 12.97
CA ALA A 60 5.90 -3.43 11.53
C ALA A 60 5.85 -2.00 10.95
N PHE A 61 4.84 -1.21 11.33
CA PHE A 61 4.69 0.16 10.88
C PHE A 61 5.84 1.05 11.36
N SER A 62 6.19 0.99 12.64
CA SER A 62 7.28 1.78 13.22
C SER A 62 8.63 1.41 12.61
N THR A 63 8.90 0.12 12.43
CA THR A 63 10.12 -0.36 11.77
C THR A 63 10.21 0.14 10.33
N ALA A 64 9.10 0.11 9.58
CA ALA A 64 9.06 0.61 8.21
C ALA A 64 9.35 2.12 8.14
N VAL A 65 8.74 2.92 9.02
CA VAL A 65 8.98 4.37 9.08
C VAL A 65 10.44 4.68 9.39
N ILE A 66 11.01 4.03 10.41
CA ILE A 66 12.42 4.22 10.80
C ILE A 66 13.36 3.82 9.66
N ALA A 67 13.12 2.66 9.03
CA ALA A 67 13.96 2.17 7.94
C ALA A 67 13.97 3.12 6.74
N ILE A 68 12.80 3.63 6.34
CA ILE A 68 12.69 4.62 5.26
C ILE A 68 13.40 5.91 5.64
N GLN A 69 13.19 6.42 6.86
CA GLN A 69 13.82 7.66 7.31
C GLN A 69 15.36 7.56 7.34
N VAL A 70 15.89 6.43 7.81
CA VAL A 70 17.34 6.15 7.81
C VAL A 70 17.88 6.13 6.37
N MET A 71 17.15 5.52 5.43
CA MET A 71 17.59 5.44 4.03
C MET A 71 17.58 6.80 3.32
N ILE A 72 16.62 7.66 3.66
CA ILE A 72 16.57 9.06 3.19
C ILE A 72 17.77 9.83 3.74
N LEU A 73 18.05 9.72 5.05
CA LEU A 73 19.19 10.40 5.68
C LEU A 73 20.55 9.91 5.17
N ALA A 74 20.64 8.64 4.77
CA ALA A 74 21.83 8.06 4.16
C ALA A 74 22.03 8.47 2.69
N GLY A 75 21.10 9.24 2.10
CA GLY A 75 21.14 9.65 0.69
C GLY A 75 20.95 8.50 -0.31
N ALA A 76 20.53 7.32 0.16
CA ALA A 76 20.36 6.13 -0.67
C ALA A 76 18.99 6.08 -1.38
N LEU A 77 18.03 6.91 -0.98
CA LEU A 77 16.69 6.90 -1.55
C LEU A 77 16.16 8.32 -1.76
N ASP A 78 15.94 8.69 -3.02
CA ASP A 78 15.28 9.94 -3.40
C ASP A 78 13.76 9.73 -3.49
N VAL A 79 13.02 10.31 -2.55
CA VAL A 79 11.56 10.17 -2.44
C VAL A 79 10.83 11.17 -3.35
N SER A 80 11.54 12.16 -3.89
CA SER A 80 10.97 13.29 -4.65
C SER A 80 10.29 12.83 -5.95
N GLY A 81 10.80 11.77 -6.58
CA GLY A 81 10.21 11.15 -7.78
C GLY A 81 9.09 10.14 -7.52
N SER A 82 8.76 9.83 -6.27
CA SER A 82 7.77 8.79 -5.98
C SER A 82 6.35 9.26 -6.29
N ARG A 83 5.59 8.48 -7.08
CA ARG A 83 4.20 8.82 -7.48
C ARG A 83 3.26 9.09 -6.28
N GLN A 84 3.58 8.54 -5.11
CA GLN A 84 2.79 8.72 -3.89
C GLN A 84 3.09 10.05 -3.16
N MET A 85 4.28 10.63 -3.33
CA MET A 85 4.65 11.95 -2.76
C MET A 85 4.53 13.10 -3.76
N ALA A 86 4.74 12.85 -5.04
CA ALA A 86 4.68 13.85 -6.11
C ALA A 86 3.25 14.28 -6.48
N ASN A 87 2.23 13.50 -6.08
CA ASN A 87 0.84 13.82 -6.37
C ASN A 87 0.30 14.85 -5.38
N ARG A 88 -0.45 15.86 -5.84
CA ARG A 88 -1.09 16.86 -4.97
C ARG A 88 -1.90 16.14 -3.88
N GLY A 89 -1.65 16.48 -2.63
CA GLY A 89 -2.38 15.90 -1.50
C GLY A 89 -3.83 16.37 -1.55
N SER A 90 -4.77 15.44 -1.71
CA SER A 90 -6.20 15.74 -1.66
C SER A 90 -6.77 15.19 -0.36
N LEU A 91 -7.20 16.09 0.53
CA LEU A 91 -7.84 15.70 1.79
C LEU A 91 -9.21 15.06 1.53
N SER A 92 -9.95 15.59 0.55
CA SER A 92 -11.24 15.03 0.12
C SER A 92 -11.07 13.63 -0.46
N GLY A 93 -10.03 13.42 -1.28
CA GLY A 93 -9.70 12.11 -1.82
C GLY A 93 -9.31 11.10 -0.74
N ALA A 94 -8.53 11.53 0.26
CA ALA A 94 -8.14 10.68 1.39
C ALA A 94 -9.34 10.27 2.26
N LEU A 95 -10.25 11.22 2.55
CA LEU A 95 -11.44 10.96 3.36
C LEU A 95 -12.41 10.01 2.65
N VAL A 96 -12.83 10.37 1.43
CA VAL A 96 -13.81 9.59 0.66
C VAL A 96 -13.23 8.22 0.28
N GLY A 97 -11.99 8.19 -0.19
CA GLY A 97 -11.29 6.95 -0.52
C GLY A 97 -11.09 6.05 0.70
N GLY A 98 -10.73 6.62 1.85
CA GLY A 98 -10.58 5.90 3.11
C GLY A 98 -11.88 5.27 3.59
N LEU A 99 -13.00 5.99 3.49
CA LEU A 99 -14.33 5.48 3.85
C LEU A 99 -14.77 4.34 2.92
N LEU A 100 -14.61 4.49 1.60
CA LEU A 100 -14.94 3.44 0.63
C LEU A 100 -14.07 2.19 0.83
N PHE A 101 -12.77 2.38 1.04
CA PHE A 101 -11.84 1.28 1.29
C PHE A 101 -12.15 0.57 2.63
N GLY A 102 -12.41 1.34 3.69
CA GLY A 102 -12.81 0.84 5.01
C GLY A 102 -14.12 0.05 4.97
N GLY A 103 -15.15 0.60 4.33
CA GLY A 103 -16.44 -0.07 4.11
C GLY A 103 -16.26 -1.38 3.33
N GLY A 104 -15.47 -1.34 2.26
CA GLY A 104 -15.11 -2.53 1.48
C GLY A 104 -14.42 -3.62 2.32
N MET A 105 -13.51 -3.24 3.22
CA MET A 105 -12.85 -4.19 4.13
C MET A 105 -13.84 -4.86 5.10
N ILE A 106 -14.89 -4.15 5.53
CA ILE A 106 -15.94 -4.71 6.38
C ILE A 106 -16.79 -5.70 5.57
N MET A 107 -17.25 -5.32 4.38
CA MET A 107 -18.10 -6.15 3.52
C MET A 107 -17.39 -7.43 3.06
N THR A 108 -16.13 -7.33 2.65
CA THR A 108 -15.31 -8.47 2.20
C THR A 108 -14.72 -9.30 3.35
N ARG A 109 -14.90 -8.84 4.60
CA ARG A 109 -14.37 -9.45 5.83
C ARG A 109 -12.84 -9.63 5.82
N GLY A 110 -12.09 -8.77 5.12
CA GLY A 110 -10.63 -8.83 5.09
C GLY A 110 -9.98 -7.55 4.58
N CYS A 111 -8.68 -7.42 4.81
CA CYS A 111 -7.86 -6.35 4.24
C CYS A 111 -7.13 -6.85 2.99
N ALA A 112 -6.70 -5.93 2.12
CA ALA A 112 -6.09 -6.25 0.83
C ALA A 112 -4.93 -7.26 0.95
N SER A 113 -3.99 -7.04 1.87
CA SER A 113 -2.86 -7.96 2.11
C SER A 113 -3.32 -9.36 2.50
N ARG A 114 -4.32 -9.47 3.39
CA ARG A 114 -4.83 -10.76 3.85
C ARG A 114 -5.67 -11.47 2.78
N LEU A 115 -6.40 -10.75 1.94
CA LEU A 115 -7.10 -11.35 0.80
C LEU A 115 -6.11 -11.99 -0.19
N LEU A 116 -5.00 -11.31 -0.49
CA LEU A 116 -3.95 -11.84 -1.35
C LEU A 116 -3.36 -13.14 -0.77
N VAL A 117 -3.00 -13.13 0.52
CA VAL A 117 -2.46 -14.32 1.19
C VAL A 117 -3.48 -15.48 1.26
N LEU A 118 -4.76 -15.18 1.51
CA LEU A 118 -5.83 -16.18 1.55
C LEU A 118 -6.11 -16.77 0.18
N SER A 119 -6.02 -15.96 -0.88
CA SER A 119 -6.20 -16.44 -2.26
C SER A 119 -5.12 -17.46 -2.63
N ALA A 120 -3.88 -17.25 -2.19
CA ALA A 120 -2.77 -18.19 -2.37
C ALA A 120 -2.93 -19.48 -1.54
N ASN A 121 -3.77 -19.48 -0.50
CA ASN A 121 -4.10 -20.68 0.29
C ASN A 121 -5.34 -21.44 -0.24
N GLY A 122 -5.83 -21.12 -1.44
CA GLY A 122 -6.97 -21.80 -2.06
C GLY A 122 -8.35 -21.28 -1.67
N ASN A 123 -8.44 -20.09 -1.06
CA ASN A 123 -9.74 -19.50 -0.73
C ASN A 123 -10.35 -18.78 -1.96
N LEU A 124 -11.33 -19.42 -2.60
CA LEU A 124 -11.99 -18.90 -3.80
C LEU A 124 -12.71 -17.56 -3.56
N ARG A 125 -13.28 -17.34 -2.37
CA ARG A 125 -13.88 -16.05 -2.00
C ARG A 125 -12.83 -14.95 -1.97
N ALA A 126 -11.67 -15.22 -1.36
CA ALA A 126 -10.59 -14.25 -1.29
C ALA A 126 -10.01 -13.94 -2.67
N LEU A 127 -9.90 -14.95 -3.54
CA LEU A 127 -9.50 -14.80 -4.94
C LEU A 127 -10.46 -13.87 -5.69
N LEU A 128 -11.77 -14.15 -5.65
CA LEU A 128 -12.77 -13.38 -6.37
C LEU A 128 -12.85 -11.94 -5.84
N CYS A 129 -12.91 -11.75 -4.52
CA CYS A 129 -12.90 -10.41 -3.92
C CYS A 129 -11.61 -9.65 -4.26
N GLY A 130 -10.46 -10.32 -4.25
CA GLY A 130 -9.17 -9.74 -4.61
C GLY A 130 -9.11 -9.32 -6.08
N LEU A 131 -9.67 -10.13 -6.99
CA LEU A 131 -9.75 -9.81 -8.41
C LEU A 131 -10.65 -8.58 -8.67
N ILE A 132 -11.84 -8.54 -8.07
CA ILE A 132 -12.74 -7.39 -8.19
C ILE A 132 -12.06 -6.13 -7.64
N PHE A 133 -11.36 -6.24 -6.51
CA PHE A 133 -10.59 -5.15 -5.94
C PHE A 133 -9.50 -4.66 -6.91
N ALA A 134 -8.71 -5.57 -7.50
CA ALA A 134 -7.64 -5.21 -8.44
C ALA A 134 -8.18 -4.53 -9.70
N VAL A 135 -9.27 -5.04 -10.29
CA VAL A 135 -9.92 -4.44 -11.46
C VAL A 135 -10.48 -3.06 -11.13
N THR A 136 -11.12 -2.90 -9.97
CA THR A 136 -11.67 -1.61 -9.52
C THR A 136 -10.57 -0.60 -9.22
N ALA A 137 -9.46 -1.04 -8.63
CA ALA A 137 -8.30 -0.18 -8.38
C ALA A 137 -7.66 0.28 -9.71
N GLN A 138 -7.50 -0.64 -10.68
CA GLN A 138 -6.97 -0.31 -11.99
C GLN A 138 -7.89 0.63 -12.77
N SER A 139 -9.22 0.42 -12.68
CA SER A 139 -10.20 1.29 -13.33
C SER A 139 -10.24 2.69 -12.72
N ALA A 140 -9.97 2.83 -11.42
CA ALA A 140 -9.83 4.13 -10.76
C ALA A 140 -8.49 4.82 -11.08
N LEU A 141 -7.41 4.05 -11.32
CA LEU A 141 -6.10 4.62 -11.64
C LEU A 141 -6.06 5.19 -13.07
N SER A 142 -6.40 4.36 -14.06
CA SER A 142 -6.25 4.68 -15.50
C SER A 142 -7.47 4.33 -16.35
N GLY A 143 -8.58 3.92 -15.73
CA GLY A 143 -9.79 3.51 -16.45
C GLY A 143 -10.95 4.50 -16.31
N ALA A 144 -12.17 3.98 -16.44
CA ALA A 144 -13.40 4.79 -16.47
C ALA A 144 -13.70 5.56 -15.18
N LEU A 145 -13.16 5.13 -14.02
CA LEU A 145 -13.33 5.83 -12.74
C LEU A 145 -12.30 6.95 -12.52
N ALA A 146 -11.31 7.10 -13.42
CA ALA A 146 -10.32 8.16 -13.33
C ALA A 146 -10.92 9.59 -13.28
N PRO A 147 -11.86 10.01 -14.14
CA PRO A 147 -12.45 11.35 -14.06
C PRO A 147 -13.18 11.57 -12.73
N LEU A 148 -13.91 10.57 -12.24
CA LEU A 148 -14.64 10.65 -10.98
C LEU A 148 -13.67 10.78 -9.79
N ARG A 149 -12.55 10.04 -9.81
CA ARG A 149 -11.47 10.17 -8.82
C ARG A 149 -10.89 11.58 -8.82
N LEU A 150 -10.64 12.16 -9.99
CA LEU A 150 -10.09 13.52 -10.11
C LEU A 150 -11.09 14.59 -9.63
N HIS A 151 -12.38 14.45 -9.93
CA HIS A 151 -13.42 15.33 -9.42
C HIS A 151 -13.48 15.33 -7.88
N VAL A 152 -13.53 14.14 -7.26
CA VAL A 152 -13.52 14.03 -5.79
C VAL A 152 -12.21 14.56 -5.21
N ALA A 153 -11.09 14.35 -5.90
CA ALA A 153 -9.79 14.85 -5.46
C ALA A 153 -9.67 16.38 -5.54
N SER A 154 -10.42 17.03 -6.43
CA SER A 154 -10.38 18.48 -6.64
C SER A 154 -11.15 19.28 -5.58
N TRP A 155 -12.02 18.65 -4.78
CA TRP A 155 -12.85 19.38 -3.80
C TRP A 155 -12.05 20.03 -2.68
N TRP A 156 -11.04 19.32 -2.15
CA TRP A 156 -10.17 19.85 -1.10
C TRP A 156 -8.73 19.47 -1.40
N THR A 157 -8.08 20.25 -2.25
CA THR A 157 -6.65 20.12 -2.53
C THR A 157 -5.85 20.89 -1.49
N VAL A 158 -4.81 20.26 -0.98
CA VAL A 158 -3.77 20.94 -0.20
C VAL A 158 -2.60 21.16 -1.15
N GLU A 159 -2.25 22.43 -1.37
CA GLU A 159 -1.12 22.81 -2.21
C GLU A 159 0.17 22.18 -1.66
N ALA A 160 0.97 21.58 -2.52
CA ALA A 160 2.29 21.07 -2.17
C ALA A 160 3.27 22.26 -2.10
N GLY A 161 3.50 22.79 -0.90
CA GLY A 161 4.44 23.86 -0.60
C GLY A 161 4.80 23.90 0.90
N ARG A 162 5.61 24.89 1.31
CA ARG A 162 6.16 25.15 2.68
C ARG A 162 5.18 25.01 3.87
N SER A 163 3.89 24.83 3.62
CA SER A 163 2.85 24.49 4.60
C SER A 163 2.77 22.99 4.95
N ARG A 164 3.59 22.13 4.33
CA ARG A 164 3.68 20.69 4.61
C ARG A 164 4.96 20.25 5.32
N ASP A 165 5.90 21.17 5.50
CA ASP A 165 7.05 20.97 6.38
C ASP A 165 6.64 21.42 7.78
N LEU A 166 6.37 20.45 8.65
CA LEU A 166 6.40 20.67 10.10
C LEU A 166 7.86 20.81 10.54
#